data_AF-A0A921NVI4-F1
#
_entry.id   AF-A0A921NVI4-F1
#
_cell.length_a   1.000
_cell.length_b   1.000
_cell.length_c   1.000
_cell.angle_alpha   90.00
_cell.angle_beta   90.00
_cell.angle_gamma   90.00
#
_symmetry.space_group_name_H-M   'P 1'
#
loop_
_entity.id
_entity.type
_entity.pdbx_description
1 polymer ?
#
loop_
_entity_poly.entity_id
_entity_poly.type
_entity_poly.pdbx_seq_one_letter_code
_entity_poly.pdbx_strand_id
1 'polypeptide(L)'
;MTQTQFAEAAGLKSRRTLSQYEADERSPDAAALAAWAAHGVDVLYVLTGQRNASQLTSREAALLANYRASDAKGRAALDSASAALAQSGAAAPVAAQRKAG
;
A
#
# COMPACT_ATOMS: atom_id res chain seq x y z
N MET A 1 -10.62 8.93 11.40
CA MET A 1 -10.33 8.31 12.71
C MET A 1 -9.55 9.30 13.55
N THR A 2 -9.91 9.50 14.82
CA THR A 2 -9.14 10.32 15.77
C THR A 2 -8.04 9.50 16.45
N GLN A 3 -7.03 10.12 17.05
CA GLN A 3 -5.95 9.39 17.76
C GLN A 3 -6.50 8.59 18.96
N THR A 4 -7.58 9.04 19.61
CA THR A 4 -8.27 8.24 20.64
C THR A 4 -8.90 6.99 20.05
N GLN A 5 -9.64 7.13 18.94
CA GLN A 5 -10.24 5.99 18.23
C GLN A 5 -9.17 5.02 17.71
N PHE A 6 -8.01 5.52 17.28
CA PHE A 6 -6.90 4.66 16.83
C PHE A 6 -6.27 3.88 17.98
N ALA A 7 -6.14 4.50 19.16
CA ALA A 7 -5.67 3.82 20.37
C ALA A 7 -6.66 2.73 20.80
N GLU A 8 -7.96 3.04 20.79
CA GLU A 8 -9.03 2.08 21.12
C GLU A 8 -9.06 0.90 20.14
N ALA A 9 -8.83 1.14 18.85
CA ALA A 9 -8.74 0.09 17.83
C ALA A 9 -7.60 -0.92 18.06
N ALA A 10 -6.57 -0.55 18.84
CA ALA A 10 -5.51 -1.45 19.28
C ALA A 10 -5.73 -2.05 20.68
N GLY A 11 -6.87 -1.77 21.32
CA GLY A 11 -7.13 -2.17 22.70
C GLY A 11 -6.28 -1.41 23.72
N LEU A 12 -5.72 -0.25 23.35
CA LEU A 12 -4.94 0.56 24.29
C LEU A 12 -5.87 1.23 25.29
N LYS A 13 -5.49 1.19 26.58
CA LYS A 13 -6.28 1.78 27.68
C LYS A 13 -6.36 3.32 27.62
N SER A 14 -5.48 3.98 26.89
CA SER A 14 -5.46 5.44 26.78
C SER A 14 -4.75 5.93 25.53
N ARG A 15 -5.20 7.09 25.03
CA ARG A 15 -4.50 7.86 23.98
C ARG A 15 -3.05 8.20 24.35
N ARG A 16 -2.76 8.40 25.66
CA ARG A 16 -1.40 8.68 26.14
C ARG A 16 -0.41 7.57 25.80
N THR A 17 -0.86 6.31 25.73
CA THR A 17 0.01 5.19 25.33
C THR A 17 0.44 5.34 23.88
N LEU A 18 -0.50 5.70 23.00
CA LEU A 18 -0.22 5.97 21.60
C LEU A 18 0.71 7.19 21.40
N SER A 19 0.52 8.26 22.19
CA SER A 19 1.43 9.42 22.14
C SER A 19 2.87 9.07 22.56
N GLN A 20 3.06 8.13 23.49
CA GLN A 20 4.39 7.63 23.84
C GLN A 20 5.03 6.83 22.71
N TYR A 21 4.23 6.16 21.87
CA TYR A 21 4.74 5.49 20.68
C TYR A 21 5.22 6.50 19.64
N GLU A 22 4.45 7.57 19.42
CA GLU A 22 4.80 8.63 18.47
C GLU A 22 6.02 9.47 18.92
N ALA A 23 6.33 9.44 20.22
CA ALA A 23 7.49 10.11 20.80
C ALA A 23 8.70 9.17 20.99
N ASP A 24 8.64 7.95 20.47
CA ASP A 24 9.67 6.90 20.62
C ASP A 24 10.00 6.52 22.08
N GLU A 25 9.15 6.90 23.05
CA GLU A 25 9.32 6.57 24.48
C GLU A 25 8.95 5.11 24.77
N ARG A 26 8.16 4.50 23.89
CA ARG A 26 7.71 3.10 24.01
C ARG A 26 7.41 2.53 22.63
N SER A 27 7.50 1.21 22.48
CA SER A 27 7.06 0.51 21.27
C SER A 27 5.73 -0.23 21.50
N PRO A 28 4.87 -0.35 20.46
CA PRO A 28 3.68 -1.18 20.53
C PRO A 28 4.03 -2.64 20.73
N ASP A 29 3.22 -3.36 21.51
CA ASP A 29 3.35 -4.81 21.64
C ASP A 29 2.69 -5.54 20.46
N ALA A 30 2.94 -6.86 20.38
CA ALA A 30 2.39 -7.69 19.31
C ALA A 30 0.85 -7.73 19.31
N ALA A 31 0.20 -7.58 20.46
CA ALA A 31 -1.26 -7.60 20.55
C ALA A 31 -1.87 -6.32 19.95
N ALA A 32 -1.30 -5.16 20.25
CA ALA A 32 -1.68 -3.88 19.65
C ALA A 32 -1.46 -3.89 18.13
N LEU A 33 -0.32 -4.41 17.67
CA LEU A 33 -0.03 -4.55 16.24
C LEU A 33 -1.02 -5.48 15.54
N ALA A 34 -1.37 -6.62 16.14
CA ALA A 34 -2.35 -7.56 15.58
C ALA A 34 -3.75 -6.95 15.50
N ALA A 35 -4.17 -6.20 16.53
CA ALA A 35 -5.45 -5.50 16.53
C ALA A 35 -5.50 -4.44 15.42
N TRP A 36 -4.45 -3.62 15.26
CA TRP A 36 -4.36 -2.68 14.13
C TRP A 36 -4.34 -3.37 12.77
N ALA A 37 -3.68 -4.52 12.63
CA ALA A 37 -3.69 -5.30 11.39
C ALA A 37 -5.10 -5.72 10.98
N ALA A 38 -5.94 -6.12 11.95
CA ALA A 38 -7.35 -6.45 11.69
C ALA A 38 -8.17 -5.23 11.18
N HIS A 39 -7.70 -4.02 11.46
CA HIS A 39 -8.25 -2.76 10.95
C HIS A 39 -7.57 -2.28 9.65
N GLY A 40 -6.72 -3.10 9.02
CA GLY A 40 -6.07 -2.81 7.74
C GLY A 40 -4.77 -2.02 7.83
N VAL A 41 -4.20 -1.87 9.04
CA VAL A 41 -2.88 -1.25 9.20
C VAL A 41 -1.78 -2.21 8.72
N ASP A 42 -0.88 -1.69 7.91
CA ASP A 42 0.31 -2.40 7.44
C ASP A 42 1.37 -2.46 8.55
N VAL A 43 1.39 -3.57 9.29
CA VAL A 43 2.34 -3.77 10.40
C VAL A 43 3.80 -3.80 9.93
N LEU A 44 4.07 -4.29 8.71
CA LEU A 44 5.43 -4.26 8.17
C LEU A 44 5.91 -2.82 8.01
N TYR A 45 5.04 -1.95 7.50
CA TYR A 45 5.34 -0.52 7.38
C TYR A 45 5.54 0.14 8.75
N VAL A 46 4.70 -0.16 9.74
CA VAL A 46 4.84 0.38 11.10
C VAL A 46 6.19 0.01 11.72
N LEU A 47 6.65 -1.23 11.53
CA LEU A 47 7.90 -1.70 12.15
C LEU A 47 9.17 -1.32 11.39
N THR A 48 9.10 -1.19 10.07
CA THR A 48 10.31 -1.12 9.21
C THR A 48 10.33 0.06 8.26
N GLY A 49 9.22 0.79 8.13
CA GLY A 49 9.01 1.80 7.08
C GLY A 49 8.83 1.22 5.68
N GLN A 50 8.88 -0.11 5.50
CA GLN A 50 8.67 -0.78 4.21
C GLN A 50 7.20 -1.14 4.03
N ARG A 51 6.57 -0.67 2.94
CA ARG A 51 5.19 -1.04 2.62
C ARG A 51 5.12 -2.50 2.21
N ASN A 52 4.12 -3.20 2.71
CA ASN A 52 3.83 -4.56 2.29
C ASN A 52 3.21 -4.57 0.89
N ALA A 53 4.01 -4.95 -0.11
CA ALA A 53 3.57 -5.15 -1.49
C ALA A 53 2.96 -6.55 -1.74
N SER A 54 2.81 -7.38 -0.70
CA SER A 54 2.29 -8.75 -0.85
C SER A 54 0.78 -8.82 -1.00
N GLN A 55 0.04 -7.76 -0.67
CA GLN A 55 -1.40 -7.70 -0.86
C GLN A 55 -1.72 -7.45 -2.34
N LEU A 56 -1.73 -8.53 -3.10
CA LEU A 56 -2.12 -8.54 -4.50
C LEU A 56 -3.58 -8.94 -4.60
N THR A 57 -4.35 -8.26 -5.46
CA THR A 57 -5.64 -8.79 -5.93
C THR A 57 -5.43 -10.14 -6.61
N SER A 58 -6.48 -10.96 -6.72
CA SER A 58 -6.40 -12.26 -7.41
C SER A 58 -5.86 -12.13 -8.84
N ARG A 59 -6.16 -11.01 -9.51
CA ARG A 59 -5.67 -10.73 -10.87
C ARG A 59 -4.18 -10.39 -10.89
N GLU A 60 -3.72 -9.55 -9.97
CA GLU A 60 -2.30 -9.21 -9.85
C GLU A 60 -1.47 -10.42 -9.44
N ALA A 61 -1.98 -11.24 -8.52
CA ALA A 61 -1.35 -12.50 -8.12
C ALA A 61 -1.22 -13.47 -9.30
N ALA A 62 -2.25 -13.61 -10.12
CA ALA A 62 -2.22 -14.44 -11.33
C ALA A 62 -1.22 -13.92 -12.37
N LEU A 63 -1.15 -12.60 -12.57
CA LEU A 63 -0.17 -11.99 -13.47
C LEU A 63 1.26 -12.28 -13.02
N LEU A 64 1.55 -12.12 -11.73
CA LEU A 64 2.85 -12.42 -11.14
C LEU A 64 3.19 -13.91 -11.22
N ALA A 65 2.21 -14.80 -11.01
CA ALA A 65 2.38 -16.24 -11.15
C ALA A 65 2.75 -16.62 -12.60
N ASN A 66 2.05 -16.08 -13.58
CA ASN A 66 2.32 -16.30 -15.00
C ASN A 66 3.71 -15.80 -15.39
N TYR A 67 4.11 -14.61 -14.90
CA TYR A 67 5.46 -14.08 -15.12
C TYR A 67 6.54 -15.01 -14.56
N ARG A 68 6.38 -15.48 -13.31
CA ARG A 68 7.32 -16.39 -12.65
C ARG A 68 7.41 -17.74 -13.36
N ALA A 69 6.31 -18.26 -13.90
CA ALA A 69 6.26 -19.52 -14.65
C ALA A 69 6.77 -19.41 -16.10
N SER A 70 6.91 -18.19 -16.64
CA SER A 70 7.38 -17.96 -18.01
C SER A 70 8.88 -18.19 -18.16
N ASP A 71 9.29 -18.61 -19.36
CA ASP A 71 10.69 -18.65 -19.76
C ASP A 71 11.26 -17.23 -20.03
N ALA A 72 12.55 -17.15 -20.38
CA ALA A 72 13.22 -15.87 -20.58
C ALA A 72 12.54 -15.01 -21.69
N LYS A 73 12.07 -15.65 -22.76
CA LYS A 73 11.41 -14.95 -23.88
C LYS A 73 10.03 -14.45 -23.47
N GLY A 74 9.25 -15.27 -22.76
CA GLY A 74 7.94 -14.92 -22.23
C GLY A 74 8.02 -13.76 -21.22
N ARG A 75 9.00 -13.79 -20.32
CA ARG A 75 9.23 -12.67 -19.39
C ARG A 75 9.58 -11.37 -20.11
N ALA A 76 10.50 -11.41 -21.08
CA ALA A 76 10.85 -10.23 -21.87
C ALA A 76 9.65 -9.64 -22.64
N ALA A 77 8.77 -10.49 -23.16
CA ALA A 77 7.55 -10.05 -23.83
C ALA A 77 6.56 -9.38 -22.85
N LEU A 78 6.36 -9.96 -21.65
CA LEU A 78 5.53 -9.39 -20.60
C LEU A 78 6.06 -8.02 -20.13
N ASP A 79 7.38 -7.91 -19.94
CA ASP A 79 8.04 -6.66 -19.54
C ASP A 79 7.84 -5.57 -20.60
N SER A 80 8.09 -5.89 -21.88
CA SER A 80 7.88 -4.95 -22.98
C SER A 80 6.42 -4.51 -23.11
N ALA A 81 5.47 -5.45 -23.00
CA ALA A 81 4.04 -5.15 -23.13
C ALA A 81 3.55 -4.27 -21.98
N SER A 82 3.95 -4.60 -20.74
CA SER A 82 3.60 -3.82 -19.56
C SER A 82 4.16 -2.38 -19.63
N ALA A 83 5.41 -2.21 -20.07
CA ALA A 83 6.03 -0.90 -20.23
C ALA A 83 5.33 -0.03 -21.29
N ALA A 84 5.02 -0.62 -22.45
CA ALA A 84 4.33 0.09 -23.53
C ALA A 84 2.91 0.54 -23.14
N LEU A 85 2.17 -0.33 -22.44
CA LEU A 85 0.81 -0.06 -22.01
C LEU A 85 0.75 0.94 -20.84
N ALA A 86 1.74 0.93 -19.94
CA ALA A 86 1.81 1.88 -18.83
C ALA A 86 1.97 3.33 -19.31
N GLN A 87 2.69 3.57 -20.41
CA GLN A 87 2.93 4.90 -20.97
C GLN A 87 1.71 5.48 -21.70
N SER A 88 0.78 4.63 -22.14
CA SER A 88 -0.41 5.05 -22.88
C SER A 88 -1.56 5.55 -21.99
N GLY A 89 -1.41 5.47 -20.65
CA GLY A 89 -2.40 5.95 -19.67
C GLY A 89 -2.16 7.37 -19.12
N ALA A 90 -1.03 8.02 -19.46
CA ALA A 90 -0.80 9.42 -19.10
C ALA A 90 -1.51 10.32 -20.11
N ALA A 91 -2.74 10.72 -19.78
CA ALA A 91 -3.56 11.59 -20.61
C ALA A 91 -2.83 12.89 -20.99
N ALA A 92 -2.68 13.14 -22.30
CA ALA A 92 -2.31 14.43 -22.85
C ALA A 92 -3.29 15.53 -22.36
N PRO A 93 -2.82 16.76 -22.07
CA PRO A 93 -3.73 17.83 -21.69
C PRO A 93 -4.67 18.12 -22.86
N VAL A 94 -5.98 18.00 -22.61
CA VAL A 94 -7.03 18.49 -23.51
C VAL A 94 -6.79 19.97 -23.74
N ALA A 95 -6.34 20.31 -24.95
CA ALA A 95 -6.27 21.68 -25.42
C ALA A 95 -7.67 22.29 -25.33
N ALA A 96 -7.83 23.24 -24.40
CA ALA A 96 -9.06 23.99 -24.22
C ALA A 96 -9.30 24.87 -25.46
N GLN A 97 -10.12 24.39 -26.38
CA GLN A 97 -10.90 25.29 -27.24
C GLN A 97 -12.00 25.93 -26.39
N ARG A 98 -11.87 27.23 -26.13
CA ARG A 98 -13.02 28.13 -26.05
C ARG A 98 -12.78 29.30 -27.00
N LYS A 99 -13.49 29.26 -28.12
CA LYS A 99 -13.93 30.46 -28.85
C LYS A 99 -14.83 31.30 -27.94
N ALA A 100 -14.78 32.62 -28.16
CA ALA A 100 -15.85 33.62 -28.05
C ALA A 100 -15.48 34.80 -27.13
N GLY A 101 -15.50 35.99 -27.73
CA GLY A 101 -15.31 37.29 -27.09
C GLY A 101 -14.67 38.26 -28.05
#